data_AF-A0A0M9E6F3-F1
#
_entry.id   AF-A0A0M9E6F3-F1
#
_cell.length_a   1.000
_cell.length_b   1.000
_cell.length_c   1.000
_cell.angle_alpha   90.00
_cell.angle_beta   90.00
_cell.angle_gamma   90.00
#
_symmetry.space_group_name_H-M   'P 1'
#
loop_
_entity.id
_entity.type
_entity.pdbx_description
1 polymer ?
#
loop_
_entity_poly.entity_id
_entity_poly.type
_entity_poly.pdbx_seq_one_letter_code
_entity_poly.pdbx_strand_id
1 'polypeptide(L)'
;MITVQKQEVGNWLLIEYLSTLYNVKEKLRFFEQRHNNSFESFEKQVKLSEQENFTLWDDYIEWKAYMKVANELSVNIKKVKHGNFKVA
;
A
#
# COMPACT_ATOMS: atom_id res chain seq x y z
N MET A 1 30.37 4.31 -21.45
CA MET A 1 28.93 4.39 -21.80
C MET A 1 28.27 3.19 -21.14
N ILE A 2 27.41 3.40 -20.15
CA ILE A 2 26.79 2.29 -19.40
C ILE A 2 25.55 1.86 -20.20
N THR A 3 25.59 0.68 -20.78
CA THR A 3 24.48 0.12 -21.55
C THR A 3 23.59 -0.66 -20.60
N VAL A 4 22.60 0.02 -20.00
CA VAL A 4 21.67 -0.66 -19.08
C VAL A 4 20.65 -1.45 -19.89
N GLN A 5 20.53 -2.75 -19.62
CA GLN A 5 19.52 -3.56 -20.29
C GLN A 5 18.13 -3.23 -19.74
N LYS A 6 17.11 -3.23 -20.60
CA LYS A 6 15.70 -3.00 -20.22
C LYS A 6 15.24 -3.91 -19.06
N GLN A 7 15.81 -5.11 -18.97
CA GLN A 7 15.56 -6.07 -17.90
C GLN A 7 16.14 -5.63 -16.54
N GLU A 8 17.31 -4.99 -16.52
CA GLU A 8 17.93 -4.48 -15.30
C GLU A 8 17.13 -3.31 -14.73
N VAL A 9 16.65 -2.41 -15.60
CA VAL A 9 15.74 -1.31 -15.19
C VAL A 9 14.44 -1.88 -14.62
N GLY A 10 13.85 -2.89 -15.27
CA GLY A 10 12.64 -3.56 -14.78
C GLY A 10 12.84 -4.24 -13.42
N ASN A 11 13.98 -4.88 -13.20
CA ASN A 11 14.32 -5.51 -11.93
C ASN A 11 14.53 -4.48 -10.81
N TRP A 12 15.20 -3.35 -11.10
CA TRP A 12 15.36 -2.29 -10.12
C TRP A 12 14.02 -1.68 -9.70
N LEU A 13 13.16 -1.38 -10.67
CA LEU A 13 11.81 -0.88 -10.42
C LEU A 13 10.94 -1.88 -9.63
N LEU A 14 11.12 -3.18 -9.90
CA LEU A 14 10.46 -4.25 -9.17
C LEU A 14 10.91 -4.28 -7.70
N ILE A 15 12.23 -4.14 -7.45
CA ILE A 15 12.79 -4.10 -6.09
C ILE A 15 12.21 -2.90 -5.34
N GLU A 16 12.19 -1.72 -5.94
CA GLU A 16 11.59 -0.53 -5.31
C GLU A 16 10.12 -0.77 -4.93
N TYR A 17 9.30 -1.25 -5.87
CA TYR A 17 7.89 -1.52 -5.57
C TYR A 17 7.69 -2.59 -4.50
N LEU A 18 8.54 -3.63 -4.46
CA LEU A 18 8.48 -4.66 -3.44
C LEU A 18 8.87 -4.12 -2.06
N SER A 19 9.91 -3.29 -1.98
CA SER A 19 10.33 -2.62 -0.76
C SER A 19 9.25 -1.67 -0.24
N THR A 20 8.66 -0.85 -1.11
CA THR A 20 7.54 0.03 -0.72
C THR A 20 6.33 -0.80 -0.26
N LEU A 21 6.00 -1.89 -0.98
CA LEU A 21 4.89 -2.76 -0.60
C LEU A 21 5.12 -3.42 0.76
N TYR A 22 6.35 -3.82 1.06
CA TYR A 22 6.72 -4.37 2.37
C TYR A 22 6.47 -3.34 3.48
N ASN A 23 7.00 -2.13 3.34
CA ASN A 23 6.81 -1.05 4.32
C ASN A 23 5.32 -0.72 4.53
N VAL A 24 4.54 -0.62 3.44
CA VAL A 24 3.09 -0.36 3.51
C VAL A 24 2.36 -1.50 4.22
N LYS A 25 2.72 -2.76 3.95
CA LYS A 25 2.14 -3.91 4.65
C LYS A 25 2.49 -3.95 6.12
N GLU A 26 3.69 -3.53 6.52
CA GLU A 26 4.04 -3.40 7.93
C GLU A 26 3.21 -2.32 8.61
N LYS A 27 2.99 -1.16 7.96
CA LYS A 27 2.08 -0.13 8.47
C LYS A 27 0.66 -0.66 8.64
N LEU A 28 0.13 -1.39 7.65
CA LEU A 28 -1.19 -2.03 7.75
C LEU A 28 -1.28 -3.01 8.93
N ARG A 29 -0.25 -3.85 9.13
CA ARG A 29 -0.18 -4.76 10.28
C ARG A 29 -0.13 -4.02 11.61
N PHE A 30 0.57 -2.89 11.66
CA PHE A 30 0.61 -2.05 12.86
C PHE A 30 -0.78 -1.50 13.20
N PHE A 31 -1.56 -1.04 12.22
CA PHE A 31 -2.94 -0.63 12.45
C PHE A 31 -3.84 -1.80 12.88
N GLU A 32 -3.71 -2.97 12.25
CA GLU A 32 -4.43 -4.18 12.66
C GLU A 32 -4.14 -4.57 14.11
N GLN A 33 -2.87 -4.50 14.53
CA GLN A 33 -2.47 -4.79 15.91
C GLN A 33 -2.95 -3.70 16.88
N ARG A 34 -2.83 -2.42 16.50
CA ARG A 34 -3.22 -1.28 17.35
C ARG A 34 -4.72 -1.27 17.64
N HIS A 35 -5.54 -1.58 16.63
CA HIS A 35 -6.99 -1.61 16.79
C HIS A 35 -7.53 -3.00 17.16
N ASN A 36 -6.69 -4.04 17.10
CA ASN A 36 -7.02 -5.46 17.33
C ASN A 36 -8.29 -5.92 16.61
N ASN A 37 -8.62 -5.26 15.50
CA ASN A 37 -9.85 -5.37 14.74
C ASN A 37 -9.48 -5.41 13.26
N SER A 38 -10.29 -6.10 12.46
CA SER A 38 -10.17 -6.00 11.01
C SER A 38 -10.51 -4.58 10.55
N PHE A 39 -9.95 -4.16 9.41
CA PHE A 39 -10.29 -2.88 8.79
C PHE A 39 -11.81 -2.69 8.62
N GLU A 40 -12.54 -3.75 8.25
CA GLU A 40 -14.00 -3.68 8.12
C GLU A 40 -14.71 -3.40 9.44
N SER A 41 -14.28 -4.04 10.53
CA SER A 41 -14.84 -3.79 11.86
C SER A 41 -14.53 -2.38 12.34
N PHE A 42 -13.30 -1.90 12.09
CA PHE A 42 -12.90 -0.54 12.42
C PHE A 42 -13.68 0.49 11.59
N GLU A 43 -13.85 0.25 10.29
CA GLU A 43 -14.64 1.12 9.42
C GLU A 43 -16.10 1.23 9.91
N LYS A 44 -16.71 0.10 10.30
CA LYS A 44 -18.05 0.11 10.88
C LYS A 44 -18.09 0.89 12.19
N GLN A 45 -17.08 0.71 13.06
CA GLN A 45 -16.99 1.44 14.32
C GLN A 45 -16.92 2.95 14.10
N VAL A 46 -16.09 3.42 13.16
CA VAL A 46 -15.94 4.85 12.85
C VAL A 46 -17.22 5.42 12.23
N LYS A 47 -17.84 4.71 11.29
CA LYS A 47 -19.05 5.18 10.59
C LYS A 47 -20.34 5.11 11.42
N LEU A 48 -20.43 4.15 12.34
CA LEU A 48 -21.60 3.97 13.21
C LEU A 48 -21.45 4.68 14.56
N SER A 49 -20.32 5.33 14.81
CA SER A 49 -20.12 6.09 16.04
C SER A 49 -21.04 7.32 16.03
N GLU A 50 -21.83 7.48 17.09
CA GLU A 50 -22.68 8.66 17.28
C GLU A 50 -21.85 9.92 17.62
N GLN A 51 -20.63 9.74 18.13
CA GLN A 51 -19.69 10.84 18.41
C GLN A 51 -18.54 10.82 17.41
N GLU A 52 -18.36 11.94 16.70
CA GLU A 52 -17.21 12.13 15.82
C GLU A 52 -15.93 12.21 16.64
N ASN A 53 -15.09 11.19 16.50
CA ASN A 53 -13.74 11.18 17.04
C ASN A 53 -12.76 11.40 15.89
N PHE A 54 -12.24 12.63 15.78
CA PHE A 54 -11.31 13.03 14.73
C PHE A 54 -10.06 12.14 14.67
N THR A 55 -9.54 11.69 15.81
CA THR A 55 -8.38 10.79 15.86
C THR A 55 -8.68 9.44 15.19
N LEU A 56 -9.88 8.90 15.40
CA LEU A 56 -10.29 7.65 14.76
C LEU A 56 -10.55 7.84 13.26
N TRP A 57 -11.05 9.00 12.86
CA TRP A 57 -11.21 9.35 11.45
C TRP A 57 -9.86 9.53 10.75
N ASP A 58 -8.87 10.14 11.39
CA ASP A 58 -7.50 10.25 10.88
C ASP A 58 -6.87 8.86 10.70
N ASP A 59 -6.93 8.02 11.74
CA ASP A 59 -6.45 6.63 11.67
C ASP A 59 -7.19 5.84 10.54
N TYR A 60 -8.50 6.07 10.33
CA TYR A 60 -9.28 5.44 9.25
C TYR A 60 -8.85 5.90 7.87
N ILE A 61 -8.67 7.20 7.66
CA ILE A 61 -8.26 7.77 6.39
C ILE A 61 -6.85 7.28 6.04
N GLU A 62 -5.93 7.28 7.01
CA GLU A 62 -4.57 6.81 6.83
C GLU A 62 -4.53 5.31 6.49
N TRP A 63 -5.25 4.47 7.25
CA TRP A 63 -5.32 3.03 6.97
C TRP A 63 -5.90 2.75 5.58
N LYS A 64 -7.01 3.42 5.21
CA LYS A 64 -7.63 3.29 3.89
C LYS A 64 -6.68 3.72 2.76
N ALA A 65 -5.90 4.77 2.97
CA ALA A 65 -4.88 5.23 2.01
C ALA A 65 -3.80 4.17 1.82
N TYR A 66 -3.26 3.59 2.90
CA TYR A 66 -2.27 2.51 2.79
C TYR A 66 -2.82 1.27 2.09
N MET A 67 -4.09 0.90 2.31
CA MET A 67 -4.72 -0.21 1.58
C MET A 67 -4.77 0.06 0.08
N LYS A 68 -5.13 1.29 -0.32
CA LYS A 68 -5.16 1.69 -1.72
C LYS A 68 -3.77 1.65 -2.35
N VAL A 69 -2.76 2.21 -1.67
CA VAL A 69 -1.36 2.17 -2.12
C VAL A 69 -0.85 0.74 -2.26
N ALA A 70 -1.16 -0.15 -1.31
CA ALA A 70 -0.77 -1.56 -1.38
C ALA A 70 -1.39 -2.26 -2.61
N ASN A 71 -2.65 -1.94 -2.94
CA ASN A 71 -3.32 -2.49 -4.11
C ASN A 71 -2.70 -1.96 -5.41
N GLU A 72 -2.45 -0.65 -5.50
CA GLU A 72 -1.81 -0.01 -6.65
C GLU A 72 -0.39 -0.55 -6.89
N LEU A 73 0.42 -0.67 -5.83
CA LEU A 73 1.75 -1.28 -5.90
C LEU A 73 1.68 -2.73 -6.36
N SER A 74 0.71 -3.51 -5.86
CA SER A 74 0.52 -4.90 -6.30
C SER A 74 0.15 -4.99 -7.79
N VAL A 75 -0.67 -4.07 -8.30
CA VAL A 75 -0.99 -3.96 -9.72
C VAL A 75 0.24 -3.55 -10.53
N ASN A 76 1.03 -2.59 -10.05
CA ASN A 76 2.24 -2.13 -10.72
C ASN A 76 3.31 -3.23 -10.77
N ILE A 77 3.53 -3.98 -9.69
CA ILE A 77 4.40 -5.15 -9.66
C ILE A 77 3.95 -6.18 -10.70
N LYS A 78 2.64 -6.45 -10.82
CA LYS A 78 2.12 -7.34 -11.86
C LYS A 78 2.42 -6.81 -13.26
N LYS A 79 2.22 -5.52 -13.54
CA LYS A 79 2.51 -4.90 -14.84
C LYS A 79 3.99 -5.00 -15.21
N VAL A 80 4.88 -4.72 -14.26
CA VAL A 80 6.34 -4.84 -14.45
C VAL A 80 6.73 -6.28 -14.74
N LYS A 81 6.19 -7.25 -13.99
CA LYS A 81 6.43 -8.69 -14.24
C LYS A 81 5.94 -9.17 -15.61
N HIS A 82 4.87 -8.59 -16.14
CA HIS A 82 4.36 -8.91 -17.49
C HIS A 82 5.07 -8.14 -18.60
N GLY A 83 6.12 -7.36 -18.30
CA GLY A 83 6.88 -6.59 -19.30
C GLY A 83 6.20 -5.31 -19.79
N ASN A 84 5.05 -4.94 -19.21
CA ASN A 84 4.28 -3.73 -19.54
C ASN A 84 4.71 -2.56 -18.64
N PHE A 85 5.98 -2.16 -18.73
CA PHE A 85 6.49 -0.96 -18.09
C PHE A 85 7.03 0.01 -19.15
N LYS A 86 6.54 1.25 -19.12
CA LYS A 86 7.09 2.36 -19.89
C LYS A 86 8.21 2.98 -19.05
N VAL A 87 9.43 2.93 -19.56
CA VAL A 87 10.51 3.79 -19.08
C VAL A 87 10.36 5.07 -19.88
N ALA A 88 10.02 6.18 -19.20
CA ALA A 88 9.88 7.50 -19.81
C ALA A 88 11.26 8.15 -19.97
#